data_AF-A0A498I5H5-F1
#
_entry.id   AF-A0A498I5H5-F1
#
_cell.length_a   1.000
_cell.length_b   1.000
_cell.length_c   1.000
_cell.angle_alpha   90.00
_cell.angle_beta   90.00
_cell.angle_gamma   90.00
#
_symmetry.space_group_name_H-M   'P 1'
#
loop_
_entity.id
_entity.type
_entity.pdbx_description
1 polymer ?
#
loop_
_entity_poly.entity_id
_entity_poly.type
_entity_poly.pdbx_seq_one_letter_code
_entity_poly.pdbx_strand_id
1 'polypeptide(L)'
;MVDVKRLQEKQKNKYNNRKRERDPEDEAARAAKREGKEEKKEVIVLKDPLKVFGRDIMSMILDNLDARSGVLSLLVSHAWHGVASSDRLWSSKCDELWLEKAHMPRLLQIQGLSKLAAYSLSYVDGKRARIMKDDLCDHVWDFHFNKAAPTYWQNLDPYWNGTGPPMRRYFHPDGSLTADDGDQVWGGHECCYCTVTSIFENGQIREHYVRINRWPRMFVSRKLDWSWEMSNDLCCYSSITDADKTGGTGPPFPVV
;
A
#
# COMPACT_ATOMS: atom_id res chain seq x y z
N MET A 1 -47.48 31.81 60.77
CA MET A 1 -46.68 31.03 59.81
C MET A 1 -47.32 31.20 58.42
N VAL A 2 -46.63 31.95 57.55
CA VAL A 2 -46.65 31.88 56.07
C VAL A 2 -47.91 32.24 55.25
N ASP A 3 -49.16 32.20 55.73
CA ASP A 3 -50.30 32.15 54.78
C ASP A 3 -51.19 33.40 54.56
N VAL A 4 -50.97 34.55 55.22
CA VAL A 4 -51.86 35.73 54.98
C VAL A 4 -51.31 36.72 53.95
N LYS A 5 -49.99 36.86 53.81
CA LYS A 5 -49.39 37.73 52.78
C LYS A 5 -49.46 37.14 51.36
N ARG A 6 -49.52 35.82 51.22
CA ARG A 6 -49.57 35.11 49.92
C ARG A 6 -50.95 35.16 49.25
N LEU A 7 -52.00 35.45 50.01
CA LEU A 7 -53.37 35.55 49.51
C LEU A 7 -53.69 36.93 48.89
N GLN A 8 -53.03 38.00 49.33
CA GLN A 8 -53.25 39.35 48.79
C GLN A 8 -52.49 39.58 47.46
N GLU A 9 -51.33 38.94 47.24
CA GLU A 9 -50.62 38.98 45.95
C GLU A 9 -51.32 38.17 44.84
N LYS A 10 -51.99 37.07 45.20
CA LYS A 10 -52.73 36.24 44.23
C LYS A 10 -53.98 36.92 43.68
N GLN A 11 -54.61 37.83 44.42
CA GLN A 11 -55.78 38.56 43.94
C GLN A 11 -55.42 39.73 43.02
N LYS A 12 -54.28 40.40 43.26
CA LYS A 12 -53.79 41.49 42.39
C LYS A 12 -53.33 40.99 41.01
N ASN A 13 -52.69 39.82 40.96
CA ASN A 13 -52.29 39.19 39.69
C ASN A 13 -53.45 38.58 38.90
N LYS A 14 -54.62 38.36 39.53
CA LYS A 14 -55.81 37.85 38.84
C LYS A 14 -56.60 38.96 38.12
N TYR A 15 -56.38 40.23 38.48
CA TYR A 15 -57.08 41.38 37.89
C TYR A 15 -56.38 41.95 36.63
N ASN A 16 -55.09 41.64 36.40
CA ASN A 16 -54.32 42.21 35.28
C ASN A 16 -54.17 41.31 34.04
N ASN A 17 -54.79 40.12 33.99
CA ASN A 17 -54.67 39.22 32.84
C ASN A 17 -55.98 38.95 32.08
N ARG A 18 -57.03 39.74 32.37
CA ARG A 18 -58.24 39.81 31.53
C ARG A 18 -58.06 40.94 30.50
N LYS A 19 -57.70 40.55 29.28
CA LYS A 19 -57.70 41.28 27.98
C LYS A 19 -56.32 41.30 27.31
N ARG A 20 -56.01 40.21 26.62
CA ARG A 20 -55.30 40.26 25.34
C ARG A 20 -56.05 39.31 24.41
N GLU A 21 -57.18 39.78 23.88
CA GLU A 21 -57.76 39.19 22.67
C GLU A 21 -56.67 39.25 21.60
N ARG A 22 -56.30 38.09 21.04
CA ARG A 22 -55.38 38.01 19.91
C ARG A 22 -56.13 38.48 18.68
N ASP A 23 -55.51 39.40 17.96
CA ASP A 23 -56.07 39.99 16.75
C ASP A 23 -56.18 38.91 15.65
N PRO A 24 -57.37 38.65 15.08
CA PRO A 24 -57.55 37.66 14.02
C PRO A 24 -56.69 37.92 12.77
N GLU A 25 -56.34 39.18 12.51
CA GLU A 25 -55.46 39.57 11.40
C GLU A 25 -54.03 39.04 11.58
N ASP A 26 -53.56 38.89 12.82
CA ASP A 26 -52.22 38.40 13.14
C ASP A 26 -52.12 36.87 12.98
N GLU A 27 -53.25 36.17 13.15
CA GLU A 27 -53.37 34.72 12.93
C GLU A 27 -53.55 34.41 11.43
N ALA A 28 -54.32 35.23 10.70
CA ALA A 28 -54.44 35.16 9.24
C ALA A 28 -53.12 35.50 8.52
N ALA A 29 -52.37 36.51 8.99
CA ALA A 29 -51.06 36.85 8.44
C ALA A 29 -50.01 35.73 8.70
N ARG A 30 -50.12 35.00 9.81
CA ARG A 30 -49.28 33.82 10.09
C ARG A 30 -49.70 32.58 9.31
N ALA A 31 -50.99 32.41 9.02
CA ALA A 31 -51.50 31.37 8.14
C ALA A 31 -51.08 31.61 6.68
N ALA A 32 -51.20 32.83 6.17
CA ALA A 32 -50.76 33.21 4.83
C ALA A 32 -49.23 33.11 4.65
N LYS A 33 -48.44 33.39 5.71
CA LYS A 33 -46.98 33.13 5.71
C LYS A 33 -46.61 31.64 5.75
N ARG A 34 -47.51 30.76 6.22
CA ARG A 34 -47.30 29.30 6.22
C ARG A 34 -47.67 28.66 4.89
N GLU A 35 -48.63 29.23 4.15
CA GLU A 35 -49.03 28.74 2.82
C GLU A 35 -48.09 29.19 1.69
N GLY A 36 -47.28 30.24 1.89
CA GLY A 36 -46.40 30.81 0.86
C GLY A 36 -44.97 30.27 0.74
N LYS A 37 -44.60 29.18 1.44
CA LYS A 37 -43.24 28.59 1.40
C LYS A 37 -43.25 27.07 1.43
N GLU A 38 -44.05 26.44 0.58
CA GLU A 38 -43.62 25.16 0.01
C GLU A 38 -42.54 25.46 -1.03
N GLU A 39 -41.30 25.68 -0.55
CA GLU A 39 -40.13 25.39 -1.37
C GLU A 39 -40.29 23.93 -1.80
N LYS A 40 -40.62 23.72 -3.08
CA LYS A 40 -40.54 22.42 -3.74
C LYS A 40 -39.11 21.93 -3.54
N LYS A 41 -38.87 21.19 -2.46
CA LYS A 41 -37.66 20.38 -2.31
C LYS A 41 -37.71 19.44 -3.49
N GLU A 42 -36.90 19.70 -4.51
CA GLU A 42 -36.65 18.72 -5.56
C GLU A 42 -36.29 17.42 -4.86
N VAL A 43 -37.19 16.45 -4.94
CA VAL A 43 -36.93 15.11 -4.46
C VAL A 43 -35.92 14.54 -5.45
N ILE A 44 -34.63 14.72 -5.15
CA ILE A 44 -33.56 14.10 -5.92
C ILE A 44 -33.71 12.60 -5.73
N VAL A 45 -34.37 11.95 -6.69
CA VAL A 45 -34.45 10.49 -6.75
C VAL A 45 -33.06 9.99 -7.11
N LEU A 46 -32.27 9.64 -6.10
CA LEU A 46 -30.98 9.00 -6.27
C LEU A 46 -31.19 7.62 -6.89
N LYS A 47 -30.90 7.49 -8.17
CA LYS A 47 -30.89 6.21 -8.88
C LYS A 47 -29.49 5.62 -8.86
N ASP A 48 -29.40 4.30 -8.72
CA ASP A 48 -28.12 3.57 -8.83
C ASP A 48 -27.51 3.81 -10.22
N PRO A 49 -26.33 4.44 -10.32
CA PRO A 49 -25.72 4.77 -11.60
C PRO A 49 -25.45 3.52 -12.44
N LEU A 50 -25.19 2.36 -11.82
CA LEU A 50 -25.02 1.11 -12.54
C LEU A 50 -26.31 0.68 -13.25
N LYS A 51 -27.49 0.95 -12.66
CA LYS A 51 -28.79 0.68 -13.31
C LYS A 51 -29.12 1.68 -14.41
N VAL A 52 -28.65 2.93 -14.29
CA VAL A 52 -28.93 4.00 -15.25
C VAL A 52 -28.02 3.89 -16.48
N PHE A 53 -26.72 3.69 -16.27
CA PHE A 53 -25.71 3.71 -17.32
C PHE A 53 -25.36 2.31 -17.85
N GLY A 54 -25.72 1.25 -17.13
CA GLY A 54 -25.32 -0.11 -17.48
C GLY A 54 -23.85 -0.39 -17.19
N ARG A 55 -23.41 -1.62 -17.49
CA ARG A 55 -22.08 -2.10 -17.11
C ARG A 55 -20.94 -1.43 -17.87
N ASP A 56 -21.10 -1.19 -19.17
CA ASP A 56 -20.01 -0.71 -20.02
C ASP A 56 -19.58 0.71 -19.67
N ILE A 57 -20.56 1.63 -19.56
CA ILE A 57 -20.30 3.01 -19.13
C ILE A 57 -19.80 3.03 -17.68
N MET A 58 -20.38 2.19 -16.81
CA MET A 58 -19.90 2.08 -15.43
C MET A 58 -18.43 1.64 -15.37
N SER A 59 -18.01 0.68 -16.20
CA SER A 59 -16.61 0.29 -16.32
C SER A 59 -15.75 1.47 -16.75
N MET A 60 -16.16 2.26 -17.76
CA MET A 60 -15.42 3.45 -18.17
C MET A 60 -15.28 4.47 -17.03
N ILE A 61 -16.34 4.68 -16.24
CA ILE A 61 -16.30 5.59 -15.08
C ILE A 61 -15.31 5.05 -14.03
N LEU A 62 -15.39 3.76 -13.68
CA LEU A 62 -14.53 3.14 -12.68
C LEU A 62 -13.06 3.08 -13.10
N ASP A 63 -12.78 3.01 -14.40
CA ASP A 63 -11.41 2.98 -14.92
C ASP A 63 -10.62 4.24 -14.54
N ASN A 64 -11.31 5.38 -14.50
CA ASN A 64 -10.77 6.69 -14.13
C ASN A 64 -10.54 6.87 -12.62
N LEU A 65 -10.94 5.92 -11.78
CA LEU A 65 -10.73 6.00 -10.33
C LEU A 65 -9.32 5.54 -9.95
N ASP A 66 -8.78 6.07 -8.85
CA ASP A 66 -7.56 5.52 -8.26
C ASP A 66 -7.82 4.11 -7.69
N ALA A 67 -6.75 3.33 -7.50
CA ALA A 67 -6.88 1.95 -7.04
C ALA A 67 -7.65 1.82 -5.72
N ARG A 68 -7.48 2.78 -4.79
CA ARG A 68 -8.21 2.76 -3.52
C ARG A 68 -9.72 2.91 -3.73
N SER A 69 -10.15 3.87 -4.54
CA SER A 69 -11.58 4.06 -4.86
C SER A 69 -12.14 2.89 -5.68
N GLY A 70 -11.32 2.27 -6.53
CA GLY A 70 -11.64 1.02 -7.23
C GLY A 70 -11.93 -0.13 -6.25
N VAL A 71 -11.08 -0.35 -5.25
CA VAL A 71 -11.33 -1.37 -4.20
C VAL A 71 -12.60 -1.04 -3.41
N LEU A 72 -12.81 0.22 -3.00
CA LEU A 72 -14.01 0.61 -2.25
C LEU A 72 -15.30 0.36 -3.05
N SER A 73 -15.24 0.46 -4.37
CA SER A 73 -16.38 0.15 -5.26
C SER A 73 -16.81 -1.31 -5.18
N LEU A 74 -15.90 -2.23 -4.82
CA LEU A 74 -16.23 -3.64 -4.58
C LEU A 74 -17.18 -3.83 -3.39
N LEU A 75 -17.17 -2.90 -2.43
CA LEU A 75 -17.92 -2.99 -1.17
C LEU A 75 -19.34 -2.42 -1.26
N VAL A 76 -19.70 -1.81 -2.40
CA VAL A 76 -20.99 -1.11 -2.55
C VAL A 76 -22.16 -2.09 -2.67
N SER A 77 -22.05 -3.08 -3.55
CA SER A 77 -23.06 -4.13 -3.77
C SER A 77 -22.51 -5.27 -4.62
N HIS A 78 -23.21 -6.40 -4.71
CA HIS A 78 -22.84 -7.50 -5.61
C HIS A 78 -22.76 -7.10 -7.08
N ALA A 79 -23.67 -6.22 -7.54
CA ALA A 79 -23.68 -5.77 -8.93
C ALA A 79 -22.47 -4.88 -9.24
N TRP A 80 -22.12 -3.99 -8.32
CA TRP A 80 -20.91 -3.16 -8.40
C TRP A 80 -19.65 -3.99 -8.32
N HIS A 81 -19.60 -4.97 -7.40
CA HIS A 81 -18.48 -5.90 -7.29
C HIS A 81 -18.19 -6.57 -8.63
N GLY A 82 -19.23 -7.08 -9.32
CA GLY A 82 -19.05 -7.74 -10.62
C GLY A 82 -18.41 -6.87 -11.70
N VAL A 83 -18.62 -5.55 -11.66
CA VAL A 83 -17.99 -4.60 -12.59
C VAL A 83 -16.61 -4.18 -12.09
N ALA A 84 -16.51 -3.82 -10.81
CA ALA A 84 -15.30 -3.31 -10.17
C ALA A 84 -14.20 -4.38 -10.03
N SER A 85 -14.52 -5.68 -10.07
CA SER A 85 -13.53 -6.77 -10.05
C SER A 85 -13.04 -7.18 -11.45
N SER A 86 -13.42 -6.46 -12.51
CA SER A 86 -13.07 -6.81 -13.89
C SER A 86 -11.57 -6.66 -14.16
N ASP A 87 -10.97 -7.68 -14.78
CA ASP A 87 -9.55 -7.66 -15.15
C ASP A 87 -9.17 -6.51 -16.08
N ARG A 88 -10.12 -6.01 -16.88
CA ARG A 88 -9.89 -4.84 -17.74
C ARG A 88 -9.50 -3.60 -16.91
N LEU A 89 -10.19 -3.35 -15.80
CA LEU A 89 -9.94 -2.20 -14.93
C LEU A 89 -8.61 -2.35 -14.18
N TRP A 90 -8.33 -3.55 -13.72
CA TRP A 90 -7.16 -3.82 -12.90
C TRP A 90 -5.89 -4.03 -13.73
N SER A 91 -6.00 -4.32 -15.03
CA SER A 91 -4.82 -4.40 -15.92
C SER A 91 -4.07 -3.07 -15.95
N SER A 92 -4.77 -1.97 -16.26
CA SER A 92 -4.17 -0.62 -16.28
C SER A 92 -3.54 -0.24 -14.93
N LYS A 93 -4.22 -0.56 -13.83
CA LYS A 93 -3.72 -0.27 -12.47
C LYS A 93 -2.52 -1.14 -12.09
N CYS A 94 -2.45 -2.38 -12.57
CA CYS A 94 -1.25 -3.21 -12.42
C CYS A 94 -0.09 -2.59 -13.18
N ASP A 95 -0.32 -2.15 -14.42
CA ASP A 95 0.72 -1.52 -15.24
C ASP A 95 1.28 -0.26 -14.57
N GLU A 96 0.40 0.61 -14.05
CA GLU A 96 0.81 1.78 -13.26
C GLU A 96 1.58 1.40 -11.98
N LEU A 97 1.14 0.36 -11.27
CA LEU A 97 1.78 -0.06 -10.02
C LEU A 97 3.16 -0.68 -10.27
N TRP A 98 3.30 -1.43 -11.36
CA TRP A 98 4.50 -2.18 -11.72
C TRP A 98 5.49 -1.38 -12.55
N LEU A 99 5.11 -0.17 -12.97
CA LEU A 99 6.00 0.77 -13.61
C LEU A 99 7.21 1.07 -12.70
N GLU A 100 8.40 1.02 -13.30
CA GLU A 100 9.69 1.23 -12.61
C GLU A 100 9.93 0.28 -11.42
N LYS A 101 9.27 -0.89 -11.38
CA LYS A 101 9.54 -1.89 -10.34
C LYS A 101 10.62 -2.88 -10.80
N ALA A 102 11.52 -3.19 -9.89
CA ALA A 102 12.63 -4.10 -10.06
C ALA A 102 12.17 -5.56 -10.01
N HIS A 103 11.33 -5.91 -9.02
CA HIS A 103 10.93 -7.28 -8.74
C HIS A 103 9.46 -7.38 -8.34
N MET A 104 8.78 -8.39 -8.85
CA MET A 104 7.42 -8.77 -8.50
C MET A 104 7.39 -10.10 -7.74
N PRO A 105 6.34 -10.37 -6.95
CA PRO A 105 6.20 -11.65 -6.25
C PRO A 105 6.14 -12.83 -7.23
N ARG A 106 6.88 -13.91 -6.97
CA ARG A 106 6.80 -15.15 -7.76
C ARG A 106 5.38 -15.71 -7.88
N LEU A 107 4.52 -15.49 -6.88
CA LEU A 107 3.13 -15.93 -6.93
C LEU A 107 2.40 -15.39 -8.18
N LEU A 108 2.80 -14.24 -8.74
CA LEU A 108 2.21 -13.70 -9.96
C LEU A 108 2.47 -14.53 -11.22
N GLN A 109 3.50 -15.39 -11.20
CA GLN A 109 3.82 -16.27 -12.32
C GLN A 109 2.87 -17.48 -12.41
N ILE A 110 2.01 -17.69 -11.40
CA ILE A 110 1.00 -18.74 -11.41
C ILE A 110 -0.11 -18.38 -12.41
N GLN A 111 -0.42 -19.30 -13.33
CA GLN A 111 -1.48 -19.11 -14.31
C GLN A 111 -2.87 -18.97 -13.65
N GLY A 112 -3.72 -18.11 -14.22
CA GLY A 112 -5.12 -17.97 -13.83
C GLY A 112 -5.40 -16.97 -12.70
N LEU A 113 -4.40 -16.19 -12.25
CA LEU A 113 -4.64 -15.09 -11.31
C LEU A 113 -5.42 -13.95 -11.98
N SER A 114 -6.47 -13.47 -11.31
CA SER A 114 -7.15 -12.23 -11.72
C SER A 114 -6.22 -11.04 -11.50
N LYS A 115 -6.41 -9.98 -12.28
CA LYS A 115 -5.62 -8.75 -12.19
C LYS A 115 -5.84 -8.03 -10.86
N LEU A 116 -7.05 -8.10 -10.30
CA LEU A 116 -7.31 -7.61 -8.93
C LEU A 116 -6.47 -8.38 -7.89
N ALA A 117 -6.39 -9.71 -7.99
CA ALA A 117 -5.56 -10.51 -7.10
C ALA A 117 -4.08 -10.20 -7.29
N ALA A 118 -3.62 -10.07 -8.54
CA ALA A 118 -2.25 -9.70 -8.86
C ALA A 118 -1.88 -8.34 -8.25
N TYR A 119 -2.70 -7.31 -8.46
CA TYR A 119 -2.53 -5.99 -7.86
C TYR A 119 -2.44 -6.07 -6.33
N SER A 120 -3.37 -6.79 -5.70
CA SER A 120 -3.43 -6.93 -4.24
C SER A 120 -2.20 -7.59 -3.68
N LEU A 121 -1.74 -8.68 -4.31
CA LEU A 121 -0.52 -9.40 -3.93
C LEU A 121 0.71 -8.50 -4.08
N SER A 122 0.86 -7.80 -5.20
CA SER A 122 1.97 -6.86 -5.41
C SER A 122 1.98 -5.71 -4.41
N TYR A 123 0.81 -5.14 -4.09
CA TYR A 123 0.71 -4.03 -3.15
C TYR A 123 1.09 -4.44 -1.72
N VAL A 124 0.61 -5.62 -1.28
CA VAL A 124 0.94 -6.16 0.04
C VAL A 124 2.41 -6.55 0.09
N ASP A 125 2.90 -7.20 -0.96
CA ASP A 125 4.30 -7.57 -1.09
C ASP A 125 5.19 -6.33 -1.03
N GLY A 126 4.94 -5.31 -1.86
CA GLY A 126 5.68 -4.05 -1.95
C GLY A 126 5.92 -3.33 -0.63
N LYS A 127 5.07 -3.59 0.39
CA LYS A 127 5.18 -3.02 1.74
C LYS A 127 5.95 -3.87 2.73
N ARG A 128 6.39 -5.07 2.34
CA ARG A 128 7.23 -5.93 3.18
C ARG A 128 8.56 -5.24 3.44
N ALA A 129 8.94 -5.21 4.72
CA ALA A 129 10.29 -4.88 5.17
C ALA A 129 11.14 -6.13 5.46
N ARG A 130 10.50 -7.32 5.49
CA ARG A 130 11.15 -8.59 5.83
C ARG A 130 11.52 -9.33 4.55
N ILE A 131 12.80 -9.63 4.39
CA ILE A 131 13.30 -10.48 3.32
C ILE A 131 13.07 -11.95 3.65
N MET A 132 12.71 -12.75 2.67
CA MET A 132 12.57 -14.19 2.78
C MET A 132 13.75 -14.88 2.08
N LYS A 133 13.89 -16.18 2.31
CA LYS A 133 14.90 -16.99 1.63
C LYS A 133 14.70 -16.98 0.11
N ASP A 134 13.46 -17.04 -0.34
CA ASP A 134 13.14 -17.00 -1.77
C ASP A 134 13.58 -15.66 -2.38
N ASP A 135 13.33 -14.52 -1.71
CA ASP A 135 13.83 -13.21 -2.18
C ASP A 135 15.37 -13.18 -2.36
N LEU A 136 16.12 -13.90 -1.50
CA LEU A 136 17.57 -14.00 -1.65
C LEU A 136 17.96 -14.83 -2.89
N CYS A 137 17.33 -15.99 -3.05
CA CYS A 137 17.64 -16.95 -4.11
C CYS A 137 17.11 -16.53 -5.50
N ASP A 138 16.06 -15.73 -5.52
CA ASP A 138 15.37 -15.33 -6.75
C ASP A 138 16.12 -14.26 -7.54
N HIS A 139 17.06 -13.58 -6.88
CA HIS A 139 17.73 -12.42 -7.44
C HIS A 139 19.23 -12.67 -7.55
N VAL A 140 19.81 -12.09 -8.59
CA VAL A 140 21.26 -11.87 -8.63
C VAL A 140 21.54 -10.61 -7.84
N TRP A 141 22.63 -10.60 -7.07
CA TRP A 141 23.00 -9.46 -6.23
C TRP A 141 24.31 -8.85 -6.71
N ASP A 142 24.30 -7.55 -6.98
CA ASP A 142 25.52 -6.76 -7.10
C ASP A 142 26.13 -6.58 -5.71
N PHE A 143 27.43 -6.75 -5.61
CA PHE A 143 28.21 -6.66 -4.39
C PHE A 143 29.40 -5.73 -4.57
N HIS A 144 29.59 -4.87 -3.58
CA HIS A 144 30.79 -4.07 -3.44
C HIS A 144 31.10 -3.81 -1.96
N PHE A 145 32.36 -3.48 -1.69
CA PHE A 145 32.82 -3.01 -0.40
C PHE A 145 32.45 -1.55 -0.18
N ASN A 146 32.23 -1.19 1.08
CA ASN A 146 32.07 0.19 1.50
C ASN A 146 33.43 0.82 1.78
N LYS A 147 33.44 2.15 1.90
CA LYS A 147 34.66 2.93 2.17
C LYS A 147 35.38 2.52 3.47
N ALA A 148 34.66 1.95 4.43
CA ALA A 148 35.22 1.48 5.69
C ALA A 148 35.91 0.11 5.58
N ALA A 149 35.78 -0.60 4.46
CA ALA A 149 36.50 -1.85 4.24
C ALA A 149 38.02 -1.60 4.18
N PRO A 150 38.86 -2.54 4.63
CA PRO A 150 40.31 -2.43 4.47
C PRO A 150 40.73 -2.20 3.01
N THR A 151 41.77 -1.40 2.79
CA THR A 151 42.26 -1.03 1.44
C THR A 151 42.57 -2.24 0.57
N TYR A 152 43.06 -3.33 1.16
CA TYR A 152 43.29 -4.59 0.45
C TYR A 152 42.02 -5.05 -0.31
N TRP A 153 40.86 -5.05 0.35
CA TRP A 153 39.60 -5.48 -0.25
C TRP A 153 39.07 -4.48 -1.28
N GLN A 154 39.22 -3.18 -1.01
CA GLN A 154 38.85 -2.15 -1.99
C GLN A 154 39.65 -2.27 -3.29
N ASN A 155 40.94 -2.62 -3.21
CA ASN A 155 41.77 -2.79 -4.40
C ASN A 155 41.34 -3.97 -5.29
N LEU A 156 40.70 -4.98 -4.70
CA LEU A 156 40.15 -6.15 -5.41
C LEU A 156 38.74 -5.88 -5.96
N ASP A 157 38.12 -4.77 -5.59
CA ASP A 157 36.74 -4.46 -5.92
C ASP A 157 36.64 -3.58 -7.19
N PRO A 158 36.03 -4.09 -8.28
CA PRO A 158 35.79 -3.34 -9.51
C PRO A 158 35.13 -1.98 -9.30
N TYR A 159 34.27 -1.85 -8.28
CA TYR A 159 33.58 -0.61 -7.94
C TYR A 159 34.56 0.50 -7.54
N TRP A 160 35.62 0.16 -6.82
CA TRP A 160 36.59 1.13 -6.29
C TRP A 160 37.74 1.43 -7.24
N ASN A 161 38.24 0.40 -7.93
CA ASN A 161 39.37 0.54 -8.85
C ASN A 161 38.91 0.91 -10.29
N GLY A 162 37.61 0.91 -10.56
CA GLY A 162 37.02 1.28 -11.86
C GLY A 162 37.28 0.28 -12.97
N THR A 163 37.63 -0.97 -12.65
CA THR A 163 38.03 -1.97 -13.65
C THR A 163 36.87 -2.71 -14.29
N GLY A 164 35.63 -2.52 -13.84
CA GLY A 164 34.48 -3.26 -14.38
C GLY A 164 33.17 -3.05 -13.61
N PRO A 165 32.11 -3.82 -13.96
CA PRO A 165 30.86 -3.82 -13.21
C PRO A 165 31.05 -4.36 -11.78
N PRO A 166 30.12 -4.08 -10.84
CA PRO A 166 30.14 -4.70 -9.52
C PRO A 166 30.19 -6.22 -9.59
N MET A 167 30.75 -6.83 -8.54
CA MET A 167 30.84 -8.29 -8.45
C MET A 167 29.46 -8.89 -8.21
N ARG A 168 29.16 -10.05 -8.80
CA ARG A 168 27.84 -10.70 -8.63
C ARG A 168 27.86 -11.83 -7.62
N ARG A 169 26.72 -11.99 -6.94
CA ARG A 169 26.53 -12.98 -5.87
C ARG A 169 25.21 -13.71 -6.10
N TYR A 170 25.25 -15.03 -5.92
CA TYR A 170 24.13 -15.93 -6.17
C TYR A 170 23.85 -16.75 -4.92
N PHE A 171 22.68 -16.52 -4.31
CA PHE A 171 22.23 -17.25 -3.13
C PHE A 171 21.50 -18.52 -3.57
N HIS A 172 21.78 -19.64 -2.90
CA HIS A 172 21.19 -20.93 -3.26
C HIS A 172 20.25 -21.47 -2.19
N PRO A 173 19.24 -22.28 -2.55
CA PRO A 173 18.30 -22.85 -1.59
C PRO A 173 18.92 -23.79 -0.55
N ASP A 174 20.12 -24.31 -0.76
CA ASP A 174 20.84 -25.12 0.22
C ASP A 174 21.57 -24.28 1.28
N GLY A 175 21.55 -22.95 1.16
CA GLY A 175 22.27 -22.03 2.03
C GLY A 175 23.69 -21.74 1.57
N SER A 176 24.12 -22.27 0.42
CA SER A 176 25.38 -21.91 -0.21
C SER A 176 25.29 -20.59 -0.97
N LEU A 177 26.45 -20.03 -1.28
CA LEU A 177 26.59 -18.74 -1.92
C LEU A 177 27.76 -18.80 -2.92
N THR A 178 27.51 -18.47 -4.19
CA THR A 178 28.51 -18.53 -5.27
C THR A 178 28.67 -17.18 -5.98
N ALA A 179 29.79 -17.00 -6.69
CA ALA A 179 30.15 -15.79 -7.44
C ALA A 179 30.49 -16.13 -8.89
N ASP A 180 30.72 -15.09 -9.70
CA ASP A 180 31.22 -15.22 -11.06
C ASP A 180 32.63 -15.83 -11.10
N ASP A 181 32.94 -16.48 -12.22
CA ASP A 181 34.27 -17.00 -12.49
C ASP A 181 35.31 -15.88 -12.49
N GLY A 182 36.44 -16.09 -11.80
CA GLY A 182 37.51 -15.10 -11.70
C GLY A 182 37.33 -14.06 -10.59
N ASP A 183 36.30 -14.18 -9.76
CA ASP A 183 36.17 -13.36 -8.54
C ASP A 183 37.33 -13.61 -7.57
N GLN A 184 38.20 -12.60 -7.45
CA GLN A 184 39.39 -12.67 -6.59
C GLN A 184 39.10 -12.39 -5.11
N VAL A 185 37.95 -11.80 -4.79
CA VAL A 185 37.55 -11.49 -3.41
C VAL A 185 37.13 -12.75 -2.68
N TRP A 186 36.42 -13.66 -3.35
CA TRP A 186 36.08 -14.96 -2.77
C TRP A 186 37.08 -16.06 -3.06
N GLY A 187 37.92 -15.92 -4.08
CA GLY A 187 39.08 -16.79 -4.28
C GLY A 187 38.74 -18.29 -4.34
N GLY A 188 37.54 -18.65 -4.80
CA GLY A 188 37.08 -20.03 -4.91
C GLY A 188 36.66 -20.72 -3.60
N HIS A 189 36.49 -19.98 -2.51
CA HIS A 189 36.01 -20.55 -1.24
C HIS A 189 34.49 -20.68 -1.21
N GLU A 190 34.00 -21.85 -0.79
CA GLU A 190 32.58 -22.06 -0.47
C GLU A 190 32.14 -21.06 0.61
N CYS A 191 31.03 -20.37 0.35
CA CYS A 191 30.41 -19.43 1.27
C CYS A 191 29.01 -19.92 1.63
N CYS A 192 28.57 -19.59 2.85
CA CYS A 192 27.25 -19.93 3.33
C CYS A 192 26.51 -18.71 3.87
N TYR A 193 25.19 -18.77 3.84
CA TYR A 193 24.32 -17.76 4.42
C TYR A 193 23.18 -18.39 5.22
N CYS A 194 22.65 -17.60 6.15
CA CYS A 194 21.39 -17.92 6.81
C CYS A 194 20.62 -16.65 7.17
N THR A 195 19.30 -16.77 7.28
CA THR A 195 18.42 -15.72 7.80
C THR A 195 18.20 -15.97 9.29
N VAL A 196 18.53 -14.99 10.12
CA VAL A 196 18.34 -15.06 11.57
C VAL A 196 17.10 -14.25 11.93
N THR A 197 16.11 -14.90 12.55
CA THR A 197 14.92 -14.24 13.10
C THR A 197 14.81 -14.52 14.58
N SER A 198 14.88 -13.48 15.40
CA SER A 198 14.62 -13.54 16.84
C SER A 198 13.23 -12.97 17.12
N ILE A 199 12.48 -13.61 18.01
CA ILE A 199 11.09 -13.27 18.32
C ILE A 199 11.00 -13.09 19.84
N PHE A 200 10.32 -12.05 20.30
CA PHE A 200 9.98 -11.84 21.69
C PHE A 200 8.91 -12.84 22.16
N GLU A 201 8.75 -13.00 23.47
CA GLU A 201 7.72 -13.88 24.06
C GLU A 201 6.29 -13.51 23.62
N ASN A 202 6.05 -12.24 23.30
CA ASN A 202 4.75 -11.76 22.79
C ASN A 202 4.53 -12.03 21.28
N GLY A 203 5.43 -12.76 20.62
CA GLY A 203 5.35 -13.08 19.19
C GLY A 203 5.83 -11.97 18.25
N GLN A 204 6.26 -10.82 18.76
CA GLN A 204 6.82 -9.74 17.94
C GLN A 204 8.25 -10.07 17.52
N ILE A 205 8.60 -9.77 16.27
CA ILE A 205 9.97 -9.93 15.77
C ILE A 205 10.86 -8.90 16.47
N ARG A 206 11.92 -9.40 17.12
CA ARG A 206 12.96 -8.61 17.76
C ARG A 206 14.05 -8.21 16.79
N GLU A 207 14.56 -9.19 16.05
CA GLU A 207 15.63 -9.01 15.06
C GLU A 207 15.33 -9.87 13.85
N HIS A 208 15.61 -9.34 12.67
CA HIS A 208 15.57 -10.10 11.43
C HIS A 208 16.70 -9.59 10.53
N TYR A 209 17.70 -10.44 10.28
CA TYR A 209 18.87 -10.06 9.49
C TYR A 209 19.42 -11.26 8.72
N VAL A 210 20.23 -10.98 7.71
CA VAL A 210 20.96 -12.01 6.96
C VAL A 210 22.38 -12.08 7.49
N ARG A 211 22.87 -13.31 7.68
CA ARG A 211 24.24 -13.58 8.06
C ARG A 211 24.93 -14.29 6.91
N ILE A 212 26.03 -13.72 6.45
CA ILE A 212 26.89 -14.32 5.42
C ILE A 212 28.20 -14.69 6.09
N ASN A 213 28.54 -15.99 6.07
CA ASN A 213 29.72 -16.52 6.74
C ASN A 213 29.84 -16.02 8.21
N ARG A 214 31.01 -15.48 8.56
CA ARG A 214 31.30 -14.85 9.86
C ARG A 214 31.33 -13.33 9.80
N TRP A 215 30.75 -12.72 8.75
CA TRP A 215 30.71 -11.28 8.59
C TRP A 215 29.76 -10.64 9.61
N PRO A 216 29.89 -9.33 9.87
CA PRO A 216 28.91 -8.58 10.64
C PRO A 216 27.50 -8.75 10.04
N ARG A 217 26.49 -8.58 10.91
CA ARG A 217 25.07 -8.72 10.54
C ARG A 217 24.76 -7.82 9.35
N MET A 218 24.06 -8.36 8.37
CA MET A 218 23.60 -7.59 7.22
C MET A 218 22.20 -7.05 7.50
N PHE A 219 22.06 -5.73 7.50
CA PHE A 219 20.77 -5.07 7.57
C PHE A 219 20.14 -5.06 6.19
N VAL A 220 18.86 -5.40 6.13
CA VAL A 220 18.13 -5.53 4.87
C VAL A 220 17.04 -4.48 4.82
N SER A 221 16.90 -3.83 3.67
CA SER A 221 15.86 -2.85 3.40
C SER A 221 15.28 -3.07 2.01
N ARG A 222 14.03 -2.65 1.84
CA ARG A 222 13.36 -2.65 0.55
C ARG A 222 13.27 -1.22 0.02
N LYS A 223 13.62 -1.03 -1.24
CA LYS A 223 13.58 0.26 -1.94
C LYS A 223 12.20 0.52 -2.55
N LEU A 224 11.96 1.75 -2.96
CA LEU A 224 10.68 2.21 -3.55
C LEU A 224 10.38 1.55 -4.92
N ASP A 225 11.42 1.18 -5.64
CA ASP A 225 11.38 0.39 -6.87
C ASP A 225 11.19 -1.11 -6.59
N TRP A 226 10.96 -1.52 -5.34
CA TRP A 226 10.82 -2.92 -4.92
C TRP A 226 12.09 -3.78 -5.00
N SER A 227 13.24 -3.18 -5.33
CA SER A 227 14.53 -3.83 -5.16
C SER A 227 14.89 -3.99 -3.68
N TRP A 228 15.79 -4.92 -3.39
CA TRP A 228 16.32 -5.15 -2.07
C TRP A 228 17.75 -4.61 -1.97
N GLU A 229 18.06 -4.04 -0.82
CA GLU A 229 19.42 -3.70 -0.45
C GLU A 229 19.76 -4.37 0.88
N MET A 230 20.96 -4.92 0.95
CA MET A 230 21.48 -5.58 2.13
C MET A 230 22.89 -5.08 2.40
N SER A 231 23.13 -4.44 3.53
CA SER A 231 24.42 -3.80 3.82
C SER A 231 24.82 -3.89 5.29
N ASN A 232 26.11 -3.70 5.52
CA ASN A 232 26.70 -3.44 6.83
C ASN A 232 27.82 -2.40 6.66
N ASP A 233 28.60 -2.12 7.70
CA ASP A 233 29.67 -1.12 7.60
C ASP A 233 30.75 -1.48 6.56
N LEU A 234 30.93 -2.76 6.24
CA LEU A 234 32.00 -3.25 5.37
C LEU A 234 31.58 -3.38 3.90
N CYS A 235 30.32 -3.71 3.61
CA CYS A 235 29.89 -4.05 2.26
C CYS A 235 28.40 -3.83 2.02
N CYS A 236 28.04 -3.77 0.75
CA CYS A 236 26.68 -3.58 0.28
C CYS A 236 26.36 -4.62 -0.80
N TYR A 237 25.12 -5.12 -0.78
CA TYR A 237 24.51 -5.98 -1.77
C TYR A 237 23.23 -5.30 -2.27
N SER A 238 23.04 -5.22 -3.57
CA SER A 238 21.80 -4.71 -4.19
C SER A 238 21.23 -5.73 -5.15
N SER A 239 19.93 -6.02 -5.08
CA SER A 239 19.30 -6.94 -6.00
C SER A 239 19.23 -6.33 -7.41
N ILE A 240 19.64 -7.10 -8.41
CA ILE A 240 19.71 -6.67 -9.80
C ILE A 240 18.39 -7.00 -10.48
N THR A 241 17.83 -6.01 -11.20
CA THR A 241 16.63 -6.21 -12.03
C THR A 241 16.83 -7.35 -13.03
N ASP A 242 15.77 -8.11 -13.26
CA ASP A 242 15.82 -9.35 -14.06
C ASP A 242 14.63 -9.49 -15.02
N ALA A 243 14.00 -8.36 -15.37
CA ALA A 243 12.86 -8.31 -16.29
C ALA A 243 13.18 -8.89 -17.69
N ASP A 244 14.44 -8.81 -18.11
CA ASP A 244 14.95 -9.32 -19.38
C ASP A 244 15.25 -10.83 -19.34
N LYS A 245 15.31 -11.44 -18.15
CA LYS A 245 15.66 -12.86 -17.98
C LYS A 245 14.44 -13.75 -18.08
N THR A 246 14.60 -14.89 -18.74
CA THR A 246 13.57 -15.92 -18.77
C THR A 246 13.30 -16.44 -17.35
N GLY A 247 12.06 -16.30 -16.88
CA GLY A 247 11.67 -16.69 -15.51
C GLY A 247 12.08 -15.69 -14.43
N GLY A 248 12.58 -14.51 -14.83
CA GLY A 248 12.85 -13.41 -13.92
C GLY A 248 11.61 -12.89 -13.21
N THR A 249 11.84 -12.14 -12.14
CA THR A 249 10.82 -11.57 -11.28
C THR A 249 10.42 -10.15 -11.67
N GLY A 250 11.19 -9.50 -12.54
CA GLY A 250 10.89 -8.16 -13.04
C GLY A 250 9.61 -8.07 -13.87
N PRO A 251 8.98 -6.89 -13.93
CA PRO A 251 7.78 -6.68 -14.73
C PRO A 251 8.09 -6.81 -16.22
N PRO A 252 7.15 -7.30 -17.04
CA PRO A 252 7.39 -7.64 -18.45
C PRO A 252 7.50 -6.42 -19.37
N PHE A 253 7.64 -5.20 -18.84
CA PHE A 253 7.66 -3.99 -19.66
C PHE A 253 9.02 -3.82 -20.33
N PRO A 254 9.07 -3.48 -21.63
CA PRO A 254 10.30 -2.99 -22.21
C PRO A 254 10.69 -1.70 -21.50
N VAL A 255 11.96 -1.59 -21.10
CA VAL A 255 12.58 -0.31 -20.80
C VAL A 255 12.48 0.49 -22.11
N VAL A 256 11.60 1.49 -22.16
CA VAL A 256 11.47 2.40 -23.31
C VAL A 256 12.66 3.35 -23.33
#